data_AF-A0A9P0DGU4-F1
#
_entry.id   AF-A0A9P0DGU4-F1
#
_cell.length_a   1.000
_cell.length_b   1.000
_cell.length_c   1.000
_cell.angle_alpha   90.00
_cell.angle_beta   90.00
_cell.angle_gamma   90.00
#
_symmetry.space_group_name_H-M   'P 1'
#
loop_
_entity.id
_entity.type
_entity.pdbx_description
1 polymer ?
#
loop_
_entity_poly.entity_id
_entity_poly.type
_entity_poly.pdbx_seq_one_letter_code
_entity_poly.pdbx_strand_id
1 'polypeptide(L)'
;MDHLSVEYFGKCIHDIVSISDAILDGWVMKIKDDSENGKYIVKKQTTLLKAPEDASEVPVTFEYHVAYNISYGVPVLCFNIWQPDGSLLTLEGYWKSNTAFGDSNMYETLTQMDHPVLCKHFLSLHPCKTQEILQTFLATSKNPVISWLTVVGPFVSLNLLEEYVKHC
;
A
#
# COMPACT_ATOMS: atom_id res chain seq x y z
N MET A 1 15.97 -13.28 -11.10
CA MET A 1 14.72 -13.85 -10.55
C MET A 1 13.63 -13.03 -11.20
N ASP A 2 12.84 -13.64 -12.08
CA ASP A 2 12.06 -12.89 -13.07
C ASP A 2 10.63 -12.59 -12.60
N HIS A 3 10.26 -13.11 -11.43
CA HIS A 3 8.99 -12.87 -10.76
C HIS A 3 9.19 -12.91 -9.24
N LEU A 4 8.31 -12.22 -8.50
CA LEU A 4 8.27 -12.28 -7.04
C LEU A 4 7.40 -13.47 -6.63
N SER A 5 7.97 -14.53 -6.03
CA SER A 5 7.14 -15.65 -5.52
C SER A 5 6.43 -15.28 -4.22
N VAL A 6 5.40 -16.05 -3.83
CA VAL A 6 4.70 -15.88 -2.53
C VAL A 6 5.69 -16.00 -1.36
N GLU A 7 6.61 -16.97 -1.42
CA GLU A 7 7.62 -17.18 -0.39
C GLU A 7 8.61 -16.02 -0.33
N TYR A 8 9.03 -15.51 -1.49
CA TYR A 8 9.96 -14.39 -1.52
C TYR A 8 9.29 -13.09 -1.05
N PHE A 9 8.04 -12.85 -1.46
CA PHE A 9 7.21 -11.78 -0.89
C PHE A 9 7.12 -11.89 0.63
N GLY A 10 6.86 -13.10 1.15
CA GLY A 10 6.79 -13.36 2.60
C GLY A 10 8.06 -12.97 3.35
N LYS A 11 9.24 -13.21 2.76
CA LYS A 11 10.52 -12.73 3.31
C LYS A 11 10.62 -11.20 3.25
N CYS A 12 10.25 -10.60 2.13
CA CYS A 12 10.31 -9.15 1.94
C CYS A 12 9.45 -8.40 2.98
N ILE A 13 8.22 -8.86 3.24
CA ILE A 13 7.35 -8.20 4.24
C ILE A 13 7.78 -8.49 5.69
N HIS A 14 8.44 -9.62 5.95
CA HIS A 14 9.06 -9.88 7.24
C HIS A 14 10.19 -8.90 7.54
N ASP A 15 11.03 -8.60 6.53
CA ASP A 15 12.09 -7.60 6.67
C ASP A 15 11.50 -6.20 6.93
N ILE A 16 10.39 -5.84 6.26
CA ILE A 16 9.69 -4.57 6.51
C ILE A 16 9.24 -4.47 7.98
N VAL A 17 8.66 -5.54 8.53
CA VAL A 17 8.23 -5.57 9.94
C VAL A 17 9.43 -5.50 10.88
N SER A 18 10.52 -6.19 10.56
CA SER A 18 11.75 -6.14 11.37
C SER A 18 12.36 -4.73 11.41
N ILE A 19 12.38 -4.03 10.28
CA ILE A 19 12.79 -2.63 10.21
C ILE A 19 11.81 -1.74 10.99
N SER A 20 10.51 -1.98 10.82
CA SER A 20 9.45 -1.25 11.49
C SER A 20 9.55 -1.33 13.01
N ASP A 21 9.80 -2.51 13.55
CA ASP A 21 9.99 -2.74 14.98
C ASP A 21 11.23 -1.99 15.51
N ALA A 22 12.28 -1.88 14.70
CA ALA A 22 13.50 -1.15 15.07
C ALA A 22 13.30 0.37 15.10
N ILE A 23 12.45 0.92 14.23
CA ILE A 23 12.19 2.36 14.12
C ILE A 23 10.86 2.80 14.75
N LEU A 24 10.07 1.85 15.24
CA LEU A 24 8.78 2.02 15.89
C LEU A 24 7.72 2.74 15.03
N ASP A 25 7.69 2.48 13.71
CA ASP A 25 6.73 3.14 12.81
C ASP A 25 5.44 2.34 12.56
N GLY A 26 5.31 1.12 13.08
CA GLY A 26 4.01 0.46 13.28
C GLY A 26 3.46 -0.40 12.14
N TRP A 27 4.31 -0.94 11.26
CA TRP A 27 3.93 -2.07 10.41
C TRP A 27 3.80 -3.35 11.24
N VAL A 28 2.72 -4.10 11.03
CA VAL A 28 2.43 -5.32 11.77
C VAL A 28 2.13 -6.48 10.83
N MET A 29 2.78 -7.62 11.04
CA MET A 29 2.48 -8.86 10.31
C MET A 29 1.09 -9.40 10.67
N LYS A 30 0.34 -9.82 9.66
CA LYS A 30 -0.92 -10.56 9.78
C LYS A 30 -0.83 -11.85 8.98
N ILE A 31 -1.44 -12.90 9.52
CA ILE A 31 -1.45 -14.24 8.94
C ILE A 31 -2.89 -14.73 8.96
N LYS A 32 -3.31 -15.29 7.83
CA LYS A 32 -4.59 -16.00 7.68
C LYS A 32 -4.28 -17.41 7.21
N ASP A 33 -4.48 -18.39 8.10
CA ASP A 33 -3.99 -19.77 7.91
C ASP A 33 -4.72 -20.55 6.80
N ASP A 34 -5.85 -20.03 6.29
CA ASP A 34 -6.69 -20.68 5.29
C ASP A 34 -6.29 -20.36 3.83
N SER A 35 -5.12 -19.75 3.62
CA SER A 35 -4.74 -19.18 2.33
C SER A 35 -3.22 -19.24 2.09
N GLU A 36 -2.82 -19.67 0.88
CA GLU A 36 -1.42 -19.73 0.44
C GLU A 36 -0.73 -18.35 0.49
N ASN A 37 -1.43 -17.30 0.07
CA ASN A 37 -1.00 -15.90 0.20
C ASN A 37 -1.46 -15.26 1.51
N GLY A 38 -1.71 -16.05 2.56
CA GLY A 38 -2.32 -15.60 3.81
C GLY A 38 -1.51 -14.58 4.63
N LYS A 39 -0.25 -14.32 4.27
CA LYS A 39 0.63 -13.35 4.93
C LYS A 39 0.50 -11.97 4.28
N TYR A 40 0.29 -10.95 5.09
CA TYR A 40 0.25 -9.56 4.68
C TYR A 40 0.67 -8.66 5.84
N ILE A 41 1.04 -7.41 5.59
CA ILE A 41 1.38 -6.45 6.63
C ILE A 41 0.39 -5.30 6.65
N VAL A 42 0.13 -4.75 7.83
CA VAL A 42 -0.80 -3.64 8.02
C VAL A 42 -0.10 -2.47 8.72
N LYS A 43 -0.48 -1.24 8.37
CA LYS A 43 -0.03 -0.02 9.05
C LYS A 43 -1.19 0.95 9.16
N LYS A 44 -1.32 1.59 10.33
CA LYS A 44 -2.24 2.71 10.53
C LYS A 44 -1.46 4.00 10.70
N GLN A 45 -1.89 5.04 9.99
CA GLN A 45 -1.26 6.35 10.06
C GLN A 45 -2.32 7.44 9.98
N THR A 46 -2.24 8.40 10.89
CA THR A 46 -3.06 9.61 10.81
C THR A 46 -2.31 10.69 10.04
N THR A 47 -3.00 11.35 9.12
CA THR A 47 -2.49 12.49 8.36
C THR A 47 -3.60 13.51 8.14
N LEU A 48 -3.23 14.72 7.75
CA LEU A 48 -4.17 15.73 7.29
C LEU A 48 -4.47 15.50 5.80
N LEU A 49 -5.75 15.53 5.44
CA LEU A 49 -6.22 15.64 4.06
C LEU A 49 -7.07 16.89 3.91
N LYS A 50 -7.08 17.47 2.71
CA LYS A 50 -7.97 18.57 2.38
C LYS A 50 -9.38 18.04 2.15
N ALA A 51 -10.36 18.57 2.87
CA ALA A 51 -11.76 18.21 2.69
C ALA A 51 -12.22 18.56 1.25
N PRO A 52 -13.01 17.68 0.60
CA PRO A 52 -13.52 17.93 -0.75
C PRO A 52 -14.41 19.18 -0.88
N GLU A 53 -15.13 19.54 0.18
CA GLU A 53 -16.13 20.62 0.15
C GLU A 53 -15.53 22.02 0.27
N ASP A 54 -14.54 22.23 1.15
CA ASP A 54 -14.05 23.55 1.52
C ASP A 54 -12.51 23.64 1.62
N ALA A 55 -11.80 22.57 1.26
CA ALA A 55 -10.35 22.45 1.33
C ALA A 55 -9.74 22.63 2.73
N SER A 56 -10.56 22.56 3.79
CA SER A 56 -10.08 22.54 5.18
C SER A 56 -9.23 21.30 5.45
N GLU A 57 -8.23 21.42 6.31
CA GLU A 57 -7.41 20.27 6.70
C GLU A 57 -8.11 19.45 7.77
N VAL A 58 -8.48 18.22 7.43
CA VAL A 58 -9.18 17.29 8.32
C VAL A 58 -8.25 16.12 8.67
N PRO A 59 -8.11 15.75 9.96
CA PRO A 59 -7.35 14.56 10.33
C PRO A 59 -8.09 13.31 9.87
N VAL A 60 -7.44 12.48 9.08
CA VAL A 60 -7.94 11.17 8.64
C VAL A 60 -6.97 10.07 9.04
N THR A 61 -7.49 8.87 9.24
CA THR A 61 -6.65 7.69 9.55
C THR A 61 -6.64 6.75 8.36
N PHE A 62 -5.47 6.61 7.74
CA PHE A 62 -5.24 5.56 6.76
C PHE A 62 -4.99 4.23 7.44
N GLU A 63 -5.55 3.18 6.86
CA GLU A 63 -5.27 1.79 7.17
C GLU A 63 -4.75 1.12 5.90
N TYR A 64 -3.43 0.93 5.84
CA TYR A 64 -2.72 0.33 4.71
C TYR A 64 -2.53 -1.16 4.92
N HIS A 65 -2.62 -1.90 3.84
CA HIS A 65 -2.41 -3.33 3.75
C HIS A 65 -1.50 -3.62 2.56
N VAL A 66 -0.35 -4.25 2.79
CA VAL A 66 0.48 -4.80 1.72
C VAL A 66 0.29 -6.31 1.69
N ALA A 67 -0.37 -6.80 0.65
CA ALA A 67 -0.70 -8.20 0.46
C ALA A 67 -0.17 -8.71 -0.88
N TYR A 68 -0.19 -10.01 -1.11
CA TYR A 68 0.23 -10.61 -2.37
C TYR A 68 -0.97 -11.06 -3.19
N ASN A 69 -1.02 -10.69 -4.47
CA ASN A 69 -2.03 -11.14 -5.40
C ASN A 69 -1.47 -12.31 -6.25
N ILE A 70 -1.96 -13.52 -5.97
CA ILE A 70 -1.50 -14.76 -6.63
C ILE A 70 -1.76 -14.70 -8.14
N SER A 71 -2.91 -14.19 -8.57
CA SER A 71 -3.30 -14.18 -9.98
C SER A 71 -2.38 -13.35 -10.86
N TYR A 72 -1.84 -12.26 -10.32
CA TYR A 72 -0.95 -11.35 -11.05
C TYR A 72 0.53 -11.52 -10.68
N GLY A 73 0.85 -12.25 -9.61
CA GLY A 73 2.22 -12.48 -9.16
C GLY A 73 2.91 -11.23 -8.60
N VAL A 74 2.15 -10.33 -7.98
CA VAL A 74 2.61 -9.00 -7.54
C VAL A 74 2.13 -8.64 -6.13
N PRO A 75 2.85 -7.77 -5.40
CA PRO A 75 2.29 -7.15 -4.20
C PRO A 75 1.16 -6.19 -4.59
N VAL A 76 0.23 -5.95 -3.67
CA VAL A 76 -0.83 -4.95 -3.80
C VAL A 76 -0.87 -4.09 -2.55
N LEU A 77 -1.08 -2.79 -2.74
CA LEU A 77 -1.23 -1.82 -1.67
C LEU A 77 -2.71 -1.46 -1.55
N CYS A 78 -3.40 -2.18 -0.68
CA CYS A 78 -4.79 -1.91 -0.33
C CYS A 78 -4.84 -0.85 0.78
N PHE A 79 -5.81 0.05 0.75
CA PHE A 79 -5.99 1.03 1.80
C PHE A 79 -7.46 1.41 2.01
N ASN A 80 -7.76 1.80 3.25
CA ASN A 80 -8.99 2.45 3.66
C ASN A 80 -8.66 3.75 4.38
N ILE A 81 -9.56 4.72 4.30
CA ILE A 81 -9.37 6.04 4.92
C ILE A 81 -10.57 6.30 5.83
N TRP A 82 -10.30 6.40 7.13
CA TRP A 82 -11.29 6.64 8.15
C TRP A 82 -11.35 8.12 8.50
N GLN A 83 -12.54 8.70 8.37
CA GLN A 83 -12.84 10.07 8.79
C GLN A 83 -13.01 10.15 10.31
N PRO A 84 -12.91 11.35 10.93
CA PRO A 84 -13.11 11.53 12.37
C PRO A 84 -14.45 11.03 12.90
N ASP A 85 -15.49 11.05 12.06
CA ASP A 85 -16.82 10.56 12.38
C ASP A 85 -16.94 9.02 12.31
N GLY A 86 -15.86 8.32 11.96
CA GLY A 86 -15.79 6.87 11.82
C GLY A 86 -16.30 6.34 10.48
N SER A 87 -16.69 7.20 9.54
CA SER A 87 -17.07 6.78 8.19
C SER A 87 -15.85 6.57 7.29
N LEU A 88 -16.01 5.76 6.23
CA LEU A 88 -14.98 5.55 5.22
C LEU A 88 -15.06 6.64 4.15
N LEU A 89 -13.92 7.23 3.81
CA LEU A 89 -13.82 8.13 2.66
C LEU A 89 -13.97 7.32 1.37
N THR A 90 -14.81 7.81 0.46
CA THR A 90 -15.03 7.15 -0.84
C THR A 90 -13.86 7.38 -1.79
N LEU A 91 -13.79 6.59 -2.87
CA LEU A 91 -12.79 6.77 -3.94
C LEU A 91 -12.84 8.19 -4.50
N GLU A 92 -14.05 8.70 -4.80
CA GLU A 92 -14.26 10.05 -5.32
C GLU A 92 -13.87 11.14 -4.30
N GLY A 93 -14.19 10.91 -3.01
CA GLY A 93 -13.80 11.83 -1.93
C GLY A 93 -12.29 11.92 -1.80
N TYR A 94 -11.60 10.78 -1.82
CA TYR A 94 -10.14 10.76 -1.78
C TYR A 94 -9.51 11.41 -3.01
N TRP A 95 -10.02 11.12 -4.20
CA TRP A 95 -9.53 11.70 -5.44
C TRP A 95 -9.58 13.23 -5.43
N LYS A 96 -10.70 13.82 -4.96
CA LYS A 96 -10.83 15.29 -4.83
C LYS A 96 -9.87 15.88 -3.80
N SER A 97 -9.53 15.10 -2.77
CA SER A 97 -8.66 15.52 -1.66
C SER A 97 -7.17 15.40 -2.00
N ASN A 98 -6.81 14.59 -2.99
CA ASN A 98 -5.43 14.25 -3.31
C ASN A 98 -4.93 14.94 -4.59
N THR A 99 -3.96 15.82 -4.45
CA THR A 99 -3.33 16.53 -5.57
C THR A 99 -2.11 15.79 -6.16
N ALA A 100 -1.68 14.68 -5.55
CA ALA A 100 -0.48 13.95 -5.98
C ALA A 100 -0.60 13.34 -7.39
N PHE A 101 -1.84 13.17 -7.89
CA PHE A 101 -2.10 12.54 -9.17
C PHE A 101 -2.04 13.48 -10.38
N GLY A 102 -1.91 14.80 -10.17
CA GLY A 102 -1.84 15.78 -11.26
C GLY A 102 -3.03 15.64 -12.23
N ASP A 103 -2.72 15.56 -13.53
CA ASP A 103 -3.71 15.40 -14.61
C ASP A 103 -4.05 13.93 -14.92
N SER A 104 -3.68 12.98 -14.04
CA SER A 104 -3.94 11.55 -14.27
C SER A 104 -5.43 11.24 -14.25
N ASN A 105 -5.86 10.17 -14.93
CA ASN A 105 -7.24 9.71 -14.87
C ASN A 105 -7.48 8.90 -13.58
N MET A 106 -8.54 9.25 -12.85
CA MET A 106 -8.94 8.59 -11.60
C MET A 106 -9.06 7.07 -11.74
N TYR A 107 -9.80 6.61 -12.74
CA TYR A 107 -10.11 5.19 -12.92
C TYR A 107 -8.93 4.39 -13.48
N GLU A 108 -7.97 5.06 -14.11
CA GLU A 108 -6.71 4.44 -14.53
C GLU A 108 -5.68 4.37 -13.39
N THR A 109 -5.92 5.09 -12.31
CA THR A 109 -4.97 5.26 -11.20
C THR A 109 -5.42 4.52 -9.94
N LEU A 110 -6.68 4.67 -9.56
CA LEU A 110 -7.30 4.05 -8.39
C LEU A 110 -8.39 3.09 -8.82
N THR A 111 -8.52 2.01 -8.06
CA THR A 111 -9.58 1.02 -8.24
C THR A 111 -10.12 0.55 -6.89
N GLN A 112 -11.35 0.04 -6.91
CA GLN A 112 -11.88 -0.76 -5.81
C GLN A 112 -11.66 -2.24 -6.15
N MET A 113 -11.03 -2.96 -5.23
CA MET A 113 -10.80 -4.39 -5.38
C MET A 113 -10.95 -5.11 -4.04
N ASP A 114 -11.19 -6.41 -4.10
CA ASP A 114 -11.16 -7.25 -2.92
C ASP A 114 -9.72 -7.49 -2.47
N HIS A 115 -9.49 -7.31 -1.17
CA HIS A 115 -8.22 -7.64 -0.54
C HIS A 115 -7.89 -9.13 -0.79
N PRO A 116 -6.70 -9.47 -1.35
CA PRO A 116 -6.40 -10.84 -1.82
C PRO A 116 -6.52 -11.94 -0.77
N VAL A 117 -6.34 -11.58 0.50
CA VAL A 117 -6.44 -12.49 1.66
C VAL A 117 -7.79 -12.42 2.39
N LEU A 118 -8.34 -11.20 2.57
CA LEU A 118 -9.52 -10.98 3.41
C LEU A 118 -10.84 -11.07 2.65
N CYS A 119 -10.81 -10.98 1.32
CA CYS A 119 -12.00 -10.93 0.45
C CYS A 119 -12.98 -9.84 0.91
N LYS A 120 -12.45 -8.65 1.19
CA LYS A 120 -13.19 -7.45 1.59
C LYS A 120 -12.79 -6.30 0.66
N HIS A 121 -13.72 -5.38 0.43
CA HIS A 121 -13.50 -4.21 -0.41
C HIS A 121 -12.46 -3.26 0.21
N PHE A 122 -11.48 -2.87 -0.61
CA PHE A 122 -10.47 -1.85 -0.32
C PHE A 122 -10.26 -0.97 -1.56
N LEU A 123 -9.73 0.24 -1.33
CA LEU A 123 -9.12 1.01 -2.41
C LEU A 123 -7.72 0.47 -2.69
N SER A 124 -7.28 0.54 -3.94
CA SER A 124 -5.91 0.20 -4.34
C SER A 124 -5.49 1.05 -5.52
N LEU A 125 -4.18 1.20 -5.70
CA LEU A 125 -3.64 1.64 -6.99
C LEU A 125 -3.91 0.58 -8.06
N HIS A 126 -4.11 1.02 -9.29
CA HIS A 126 -4.42 0.13 -10.41
C HIS A 126 -3.25 -0.84 -10.65
N PRO A 127 -3.49 -2.16 -10.69
CA PRO A 127 -2.42 -3.15 -10.68
C PRO A 127 -1.57 -3.18 -11.95
N CYS A 128 -2.08 -2.68 -13.10
CA CYS A 128 -1.37 -2.74 -14.39
C CYS A 128 0.05 -2.17 -14.35
N LYS A 129 0.32 -1.13 -13.54
CA LYS A 129 1.67 -0.56 -13.43
C LYS A 129 2.54 -1.21 -12.37
N THR A 130 1.96 -2.03 -11.49
CA THR A 130 2.71 -2.64 -10.39
C THR A 130 3.75 -3.62 -10.92
N GLN A 131 3.40 -4.45 -11.89
CA GLN A 131 4.33 -5.41 -12.47
C GLN A 131 5.51 -4.72 -13.17
N GLU A 132 5.24 -3.68 -13.96
CA GLU A 132 6.26 -2.90 -14.67
C GLU A 132 7.25 -2.25 -13.69
N ILE A 133 6.75 -1.62 -12.62
CA ILE A 133 7.58 -0.99 -11.59
C ILE A 133 8.40 -2.06 -10.86
N LEU A 134 7.75 -3.13 -10.39
CA LEU A 134 8.40 -4.17 -9.59
C LEU A 134 9.54 -4.85 -10.34
N GLN A 135 9.36 -5.14 -11.63
CA GLN A 135 10.38 -5.79 -12.47
C GLN A 135 11.70 -5.03 -12.51
N THR A 136 11.67 -3.70 -12.43
CA THR A 136 12.90 -2.89 -12.41
C THR A 136 13.76 -3.13 -11.16
N PHE A 137 13.16 -3.65 -10.09
CA PHE A 137 13.81 -3.85 -8.79
C PHE A 137 14.13 -5.31 -8.47
N LEU A 138 13.50 -6.29 -9.14
CA LEU A 138 13.67 -7.72 -8.81
C LEU A 138 15.11 -8.22 -8.90
N ALA A 139 15.93 -7.63 -9.76
CA ALA A 139 17.32 -8.04 -9.97
C ALA A 139 18.35 -7.23 -9.16
N THR A 140 18.00 -6.01 -8.76
CA THR A 140 18.94 -5.01 -8.23
C THR A 140 18.69 -4.69 -6.76
N SER A 141 17.44 -4.81 -6.31
CA SER A 141 17.04 -4.41 -4.97
C SER A 141 17.29 -5.50 -3.94
N LYS A 142 17.72 -5.09 -2.74
CA LYS A 142 17.80 -6.01 -1.59
C LYS A 142 16.40 -6.45 -1.15
N ASN A 143 15.42 -5.55 -1.25
CA ASN A 143 14.02 -5.83 -0.98
C ASN A 143 13.13 -5.13 -2.04
N PRO A 144 12.71 -5.85 -3.09
CA PRO A 144 11.94 -5.26 -4.18
C PRO A 144 10.57 -4.73 -3.74
N VAL A 145 10.00 -5.24 -2.64
CA VAL A 145 8.72 -4.74 -2.10
C VAL A 145 8.91 -3.37 -1.44
N ILE A 146 10.01 -3.13 -0.73
CA ILE A 146 10.34 -1.80 -0.20
C ILE A 146 10.56 -0.79 -1.33
N SER A 147 11.32 -1.17 -2.36
CA SER A 147 11.56 -0.31 -3.52
C SER A 147 10.26 0.06 -4.24
N TRP A 148 9.40 -0.93 -4.49
CA TRP A 148 8.07 -0.70 -5.05
C TRP A 148 7.23 0.22 -4.15
N LEU A 149 7.18 -0.05 -2.84
CA LEU A 149 6.38 0.73 -1.89
C LEU A 149 6.87 2.18 -1.77
N THR A 150 8.16 2.43 -1.93
CA THR A 150 8.75 3.79 -1.98
C THR A 150 8.26 4.57 -3.20
N VAL A 151 8.04 3.89 -4.33
CA VAL A 151 7.52 4.52 -5.56
C VAL A 151 6.00 4.73 -5.46
N VAL A 152 5.25 3.73 -5.00
CA VAL A 152 3.78 3.78 -5.04
C VAL A 152 3.15 4.44 -3.82
N GLY A 153 3.82 4.40 -2.66
CA GLY A 153 3.31 4.91 -1.39
C GLY A 153 2.93 6.40 -1.42
N PRO A 154 3.79 7.30 -1.95
CA PRO A 154 3.50 8.74 -1.93
C PRO A 154 2.19 9.13 -2.63
N PHE A 155 1.79 8.37 -3.64
CA PHE A 155 0.51 8.56 -4.34
C PHE A 155 -0.70 8.33 -3.45
N VAL A 156 -0.55 7.53 -2.39
CA VAL A 156 -1.61 7.21 -1.43
C VAL A 156 -1.32 7.76 -0.03
N SER A 157 -0.56 8.86 0.05
CA SER A 157 -0.17 9.53 1.29
C SER A 157 0.67 8.68 2.26
N LEU A 158 1.33 7.63 1.76
CA LEU A 158 2.24 6.78 2.50
C LEU A 158 3.70 7.14 2.17
N ASN A 159 4.38 7.81 3.09
CA ASN A 159 5.81 8.10 2.95
C ASN A 159 6.61 7.17 3.86
N LEU A 160 7.53 6.38 3.28
CA LEU A 160 8.44 5.55 4.05
C LEU A 160 9.58 6.38 4.63
N LEU A 161 10.02 6.01 5.83
CA LEU A 161 11.18 6.61 6.49
C LEU A 161 12.50 6.20 5.79
N GLU A 162 13.55 7.00 5.97
CA GLU A 162 14.84 6.81 5.30
C GLU A 162 15.47 5.44 5.60
N GLU A 163 15.20 4.86 6.76
CA GLU A 163 15.70 3.55 7.16
C GLU A 163 15.29 2.45 6.17
N TYR A 164 14.11 2.54 5.56
CA TYR A 164 13.68 1.60 4.53
C TYR A 164 14.51 1.73 3.25
N VAL A 165 14.92 2.93 2.87
CA VAL A 165 15.65 3.20 1.62
C VAL A 165 17.01 2.49 1.59
N LYS A 166 17.60 2.20 2.76
CA LYS A 166 18.85 1.43 2.89
C LYS A 166 18.72 -0.04 2.41
N HIS A 167 17.49 -0.50 2.25
CA HIS A 167 17.09 -1.82 1.78
C HIS A 167 16.51 -1.82 0.36
N CYS A 168 16.49 -0.64 -0.30
CA CYS A 168 16.26 -0.57 -1.74
C CYS A 168 17.44 -1.13 -2.53
#